data_AF-A0A8S9G4G9-F1
#
_entry.id   AF-A0A8S9G4G9-F1
#
_cell.length_a   1.000
_cell.length_b   1.000
_cell.length_c   1.000
_cell.angle_alpha   90.00
_cell.angle_beta   90.00
_cell.angle_gamma   90.00
#
_symmetry.space_group_name_H-M   'P 1'
#
loop_
_entity.id
_entity.type
_entity.pdbx_description
1 polymer ?
#
loop_
_entity_poly.entity_id
_entity_poly.type
_entity_poly.pdbx_seq_one_letter_code
_entity_poly.pdbx_strand_id
1 'polypeptide(L)'
;MDNGHEERLAERFSGVGLRESSEVKNDSLFQVIKAVEAAEATIKQQVEENNLLKSELQRRYLELAKYKSGETTPQASHSAGSSPLHQSVDRRKGVVSAPGAGSSVVIAAEDENSPEEAMFPAMFVFGDSLVDNGNNNRLNSLARSNYLPYGIDFDGGQPTGRFSNGKTIVDFIGELLGLPDIPAFMETMDGGVDVLRGVNYASAAGGILEETGRHLGERFSMRRQVENFDKTLMEISRGIGSSVTEYMAKSLVVVSLGNNDYINNYLKPSLFLTSSIYNPTSFADLLVSNFTSNLLELYDKGFRKFVLAGVGPLGCIPDQLAARAVPPGECVESVNEMAELFNNRLKSLVDRLNTDNKTGRDAIFVYGNTYGAAVDILTNPIDYGFEVTDRGCCGVGRNGGEITCLPLAVPCAFRDRHVFWDAFHPTQAFNLIIALRAFNGSKSDCYPINLLQMSRL
;
A
#
# COMPACT_ATOMS: atom_id res chain seq x y z
N MET A 1 25.61 -33.46 7.95
CA MET A 1 26.95 -33.43 7.31
C MET A 1 26.92 -32.34 6.28
N ASP A 2 27.37 -31.14 6.64
CA ASP A 2 28.18 -30.33 5.74
C ASP A 2 28.96 -29.31 6.61
N ASN A 3 30.16 -29.72 7.04
CA ASN A 3 31.04 -28.95 7.94
C ASN A 3 31.88 -27.90 7.17
N GLY A 4 31.48 -27.51 5.96
CA GLY A 4 32.29 -26.67 5.07
C GLY A 4 32.20 -25.14 5.30
N HIS A 5 31.31 -24.68 6.18
CA HIS A 5 31.03 -23.24 6.34
C HIS A 5 31.65 -22.59 7.58
N GLU A 6 32.04 -23.37 8.60
CA GLU A 6 32.70 -22.86 9.81
C GLU A 6 34.21 -22.64 9.61
N GLU A 7 34.88 -23.41 8.75
CA GLU A 7 36.33 -23.26 8.48
C GLU A 7 36.68 -21.97 7.72
N ARG A 8 35.75 -21.42 6.93
CA ARG A 8 36.01 -20.19 6.12
C ARG A 8 35.89 -18.88 6.90
N LEU A 9 35.32 -18.89 8.10
CA LEU A 9 35.25 -17.70 8.96
C LEU A 9 36.46 -17.59 9.89
N ALA A 10 37.09 -18.72 10.25
CA ALA A 10 38.30 -18.74 11.09
C ALA A 10 39.55 -18.22 10.36
N GLU A 11 39.67 -18.41 9.04
CA GLU A 11 40.85 -17.96 8.28
C GLU A 11 40.95 -16.44 8.11
N ARG A 12 39.84 -15.69 8.23
CA ARG A 12 39.84 -14.23 8.04
C ARG A 12 40.36 -13.41 9.23
N PHE A 13 40.61 -14.04 10.37
CA PHE A 13 41.12 -13.36 11.58
C PHE A 13 42.54 -13.77 12.00
N SER A 14 43.25 -14.56 11.19
CA SER A 14 44.60 -15.04 11.47
C SER A 14 45.73 -14.03 11.21
N GLY A 15 45.40 -12.81 10.75
CA GLY A 15 46.37 -11.79 10.32
C GLY A 15 46.99 -10.92 11.42
N VAL A 16 46.69 -11.13 12.71
CA VAL A 16 47.27 -10.33 13.80
C VAL A 16 48.03 -11.25 14.74
N GLY A 17 49.34 -11.33 14.52
CA GLY A 17 50.27 -12.06 15.38
C GLY A 17 50.26 -11.50 16.80
N LEU A 18 49.61 -12.22 17.71
CA LEU A 18 49.86 -12.15 19.14
C LEU A 18 49.87 -13.59 19.68
N ARG A 19 51.07 -14.09 20.00
CA ARG A 19 51.29 -15.33 20.73
C ARG A 19 50.80 -15.20 22.18
N GLU A 20 50.36 -16.34 22.72
CA GLU A 20 50.22 -16.75 24.14
C GLU A 20 48.85 -16.66 24.86
N SER A 21 48.58 -17.77 25.56
CA SER A 21 47.44 -18.20 26.42
C SER A 21 46.18 -18.75 25.72
N SER A 22 46.14 -20.07 25.53
CA SER A 22 45.10 -20.82 24.80
C SER A 22 43.99 -21.43 25.67
N GLU A 23 43.84 -21.05 26.95
CA GLU A 23 42.77 -21.63 27.80
C GLU A 23 41.78 -20.60 28.37
N VAL A 24 42.04 -19.28 28.27
CA VAL A 24 41.17 -18.25 28.86
C VAL A 24 40.34 -17.49 27.80
N LYS A 25 40.71 -17.52 26.51
CA LYS A 25 40.04 -16.76 25.45
C LYS A 25 38.83 -17.47 24.80
N ASN A 26 38.77 -18.81 24.84
CA ASN A 26 37.66 -19.56 24.25
C ASN A 26 36.35 -19.38 25.02
N ASP A 27 36.40 -19.33 26.35
CA ASP A 27 35.21 -19.05 27.16
C ASP A 27 34.67 -17.65 26.87
N SER A 28 35.52 -16.63 26.76
CA SER A 28 35.07 -15.27 26.47
C SER A 28 34.40 -15.14 25.09
N LEU A 29 34.93 -15.79 24.06
CA LEU A 29 34.34 -15.73 22.71
C LEU A 29 33.01 -16.50 22.66
N PHE A 30 32.95 -17.67 23.30
CA PHE A 30 31.74 -18.47 23.36
C PHE A 30 30.61 -17.76 24.14
N GLN A 31 30.95 -17.04 25.22
CA GLN A 31 30.00 -16.22 25.96
C GLN A 31 29.50 -15.03 25.12
N VAL A 32 30.36 -14.42 24.31
CA VAL A 32 29.95 -13.34 23.38
C VAL A 32 29.00 -13.86 22.31
N ILE A 33 29.28 -15.02 21.71
CA ILE A 33 28.38 -15.63 20.70
C ILE A 33 27.01 -15.92 21.32
N LYS A 34 26.98 -16.56 22.50
CA LYS A 34 25.72 -16.81 23.21
C LYS A 34 24.95 -15.54 23.55
N ALA A 35 25.65 -14.47 23.94
CA ALA A 35 25.02 -13.19 24.22
C ALA A 35 24.42 -12.56 22.96
N VAL A 36 25.08 -12.68 21.80
CA VAL A 36 24.57 -12.21 20.51
C VAL A 36 23.36 -13.02 20.08
N GLU A 37 23.40 -14.36 20.17
CA GLU A 37 22.26 -15.23 19.85
C GLU A 37 21.05 -14.96 20.75
N ALA A 38 21.28 -14.75 22.05
CA ALA A 38 20.22 -14.38 22.99
C ALA A 38 19.63 -12.99 22.69
N ALA A 39 20.47 -12.02 22.32
CA ALA A 39 20.02 -10.70 21.89
C ALA A 39 19.21 -10.78 20.58
N GLU A 40 19.64 -11.58 19.61
CA GLU A 40 18.92 -11.79 18.35
C GLU A 40 17.54 -12.43 18.60
N ALA A 41 17.47 -13.45 19.46
CA ALA A 41 16.21 -14.08 19.85
C ALA A 41 15.26 -13.08 20.54
N THR A 42 15.79 -12.25 21.44
CA THR A 42 15.02 -11.20 22.14
C THR A 42 14.49 -10.17 21.15
N ILE A 43 15.30 -9.74 20.19
CA ILE A 43 14.89 -8.78 19.15
C ILE A 43 13.79 -9.39 18.27
N LYS A 44 13.92 -10.65 17.85
CA LYS A 44 12.89 -11.34 17.06
C LYS A 44 11.56 -11.39 17.79
N GLN A 45 11.57 -11.75 19.07
CA GLN A 45 10.37 -11.75 19.90
C GLN A 45 9.75 -10.35 20.00
N GLN A 46 10.57 -9.31 20.22
CA GLN A 46 10.09 -7.93 20.29
C GLN A 46 9.45 -7.47 18.97
N VAL A 47 10.00 -7.89 17.83
CA VAL A 47 9.43 -7.60 16.51
C VAL A 47 8.08 -8.30 16.33
N GLU A 48 7.96 -9.57 16.73
CA GLU A 48 6.67 -10.29 16.70
C GLU A 48 5.62 -9.63 17.60
N GLU A 49 5.98 -9.26 18.82
CA GLU A 49 5.10 -8.53 19.75
C GLU A 49 4.67 -7.18 19.17
N ASN A 50 5.58 -6.43 18.56
CA ASN A 50 5.27 -5.14 17.91
C ASN A 50 4.34 -5.33 16.70
N ASN A 51 4.54 -6.38 15.92
CA ASN A 51 3.65 -6.71 14.79
C ASN A 51 2.25 -7.05 15.28
N LEU A 52 2.14 -7.85 16.35
CA LEU A 52 0.85 -8.16 16.98
C LEU A 52 0.17 -6.90 17.51
N LEU A 53 0.91 -6.02 18.19
CA LEU A 53 0.39 -4.76 18.70
C LEU A 53 -0.11 -3.86 17.56
N LYS A 54 0.62 -3.81 16.44
CA LYS A 54 0.23 -3.05 15.24
C LYS A 54 -1.06 -3.60 14.64
N SER A 55 -1.20 -4.92 14.53
CA SER A 55 -2.44 -5.56 14.09
C SER A 55 -3.61 -5.28 15.04
N GLU A 56 -3.39 -5.32 16.36
CA GLU A 56 -4.44 -4.98 17.33
C GLU A 56 -4.82 -3.49 17.27
N LEU A 57 -3.85 -2.60 17.06
CA LEU A 57 -4.10 -1.18 16.88
C LEU A 57 -4.94 -0.91 15.62
N GLN A 58 -4.62 -1.60 14.52
CA GLN A 58 -5.37 -1.53 13.26
C GLN A 58 -6.80 -2.05 13.45
N ARG A 59 -6.99 -3.16 14.18
CA ARG A 59 -8.32 -3.68 14.55
C ARG A 59 -9.12 -2.68 15.38
N ARG A 60 -8.53 -2.11 16.44
CA ARG A 60 -9.20 -1.09 17.26
C ARG A 60 -9.53 0.16 16.47
N TYR A 61 -8.66 0.57 15.55
CA TYR A 61 -8.93 1.69 14.64
C TYR A 61 -10.14 1.41 13.75
N LEU A 62 -10.26 0.20 13.19
CA LEU A 62 -11.42 -0.25 12.42
C LEU A 62 -12.70 -0.26 13.26
N GLU A 63 -12.66 -0.77 14.50
CA GLU A 63 -13.80 -0.75 15.41
C GLU A 63 -14.24 0.69 15.76
N LEU A 64 -13.28 1.57 16.03
CA LEU A 64 -13.54 3.01 16.25
C LEU A 64 -14.12 3.70 15.01
N ALA A 65 -13.66 3.33 13.82
CA ALA A 65 -14.18 3.82 12.56
C ALA A 65 -15.65 3.41 12.36
N LYS A 66 -16.00 2.15 12.66
CA LYS A 66 -17.39 1.65 12.64
C LYS A 66 -18.27 2.41 13.62
N TYR A 67 -17.82 2.57 14.87
CA TYR A 67 -18.55 3.31 15.92
C TYR A 67 -18.81 4.78 15.53
N LYS A 68 -17.81 5.48 15.00
CA LYS A 68 -17.95 6.87 14.53
C LYS A 68 -18.88 7.01 13.32
N SER A 69 -19.05 5.94 12.54
CA SER A 69 -19.95 5.91 11.38
C SER A 69 -21.42 5.63 11.73
N GLY A 70 -21.75 5.43 13.01
CA GLY A 70 -23.12 5.21 13.48
C GLY A 70 -23.59 3.76 13.44
N GLU A 71 -22.70 2.78 13.22
CA GLU A 71 -23.02 1.37 13.40
C GLU A 71 -23.15 1.06 14.89
N THR A 72 -24.40 0.87 15.36
CA THR A 72 -24.68 0.33 16.68
C THR A 72 -24.74 -1.19 16.58
N THR A 73 -23.86 -1.89 17.31
CA THR A 73 -24.14 -3.27 17.71
C THR A 73 -25.40 -3.28 18.59
N PRO A 74 -26.21 -4.36 18.59
CA PRO A 74 -27.46 -4.39 19.36
C PRO A 74 -27.15 -4.27 20.86
N GLN A 75 -27.46 -3.11 21.45
CA GLN A 75 -27.43 -2.96 22.91
C GLN A 75 -28.55 -3.80 23.51
N ALA A 76 -28.18 -4.86 24.23
CA ALA A 76 -29.04 -5.45 25.23
C ALA A 76 -29.46 -4.36 26.24
N SER A 77 -30.78 -4.19 26.36
CA SER A 77 -31.38 -3.23 27.28
C SER A 77 -31.11 -3.63 28.73
N HIS A 78 -30.32 -2.83 29.45
CA HIS A 78 -30.29 -2.87 30.91
C HIS A 78 -30.70 -1.52 31.49
N SER A 79 -31.84 -1.54 32.16
CA SER A 79 -32.39 -0.47 32.97
C SER A 79 -31.52 -0.20 34.20
N ALA A 80 -31.49 1.08 34.59
CA ALA A 80 -30.75 1.62 35.72
C ALA A 80 -31.07 0.95 37.08
N GLY A 81 -30.04 0.81 37.93
CA GLY A 81 -30.19 0.42 39.33
C GLY A 81 -28.85 0.38 40.10
N SER A 82 -28.60 1.44 40.88
CA SER A 82 -27.80 1.55 42.12
C SER A 82 -26.75 0.48 42.51
N SER A 83 -25.52 0.95 42.78
CA SER A 83 -24.53 0.36 43.73
C SER A 83 -25.15 0.08 45.12
N PRO A 84 -24.68 -0.91 45.93
CA PRO A 84 -23.30 -0.94 46.46
C PRO A 84 -22.64 -2.30 46.84
N LEU A 85 -21.32 -2.23 47.09
CA LEU A 85 -20.46 -2.97 48.05
C LEU A 85 -20.21 -4.52 47.96
N HIS A 86 -18.91 -4.86 47.95
CA HIS A 86 -18.17 -5.97 48.59
C HIS A 86 -18.95 -7.15 49.24
N GLN A 87 -18.74 -8.39 48.77
CA GLN A 87 -18.04 -9.49 49.50
C GLN A 87 -18.15 -10.89 48.83
N SER A 88 -17.00 -11.58 48.82
CA SER A 88 -16.66 -13.01 48.96
C SER A 88 -17.54 -14.16 48.43
N VAL A 89 -16.80 -15.08 47.78
CA VAL A 89 -17.01 -16.50 47.44
C VAL A 89 -17.43 -17.38 48.64
N ASP A 90 -18.41 -18.30 48.49
CA ASP A 90 -18.27 -19.76 48.75
C ASP A 90 -19.48 -20.63 48.31
N ARG A 91 -19.20 -21.92 48.14
CA ARG A 91 -19.96 -23.06 47.57
C ARG A 91 -21.05 -23.66 48.49
N ARG A 92 -22.15 -24.16 47.89
CA ARG A 92 -22.67 -25.58 47.91
C ARG A 92 -24.22 -25.67 47.88
N LYS A 93 -24.69 -26.42 46.86
CA LYS A 93 -25.84 -27.38 46.76
C LYS A 93 -27.16 -27.11 47.50
N GLY A 94 -28.25 -27.14 46.73
CA GLY A 94 -29.60 -27.53 47.16
C GLY A 94 -30.60 -27.56 45.99
N VAL A 95 -31.11 -28.73 45.64
CA VAL A 95 -32.11 -28.99 44.57
C VAL A 95 -33.51 -28.93 45.16
N VAL A 96 -34.45 -28.24 44.51
CA VAL A 96 -35.91 -28.49 44.59
C VAL A 96 -36.56 -28.17 43.22
N SER A 97 -37.33 -29.11 42.67
CA SER A 97 -38.18 -29.04 41.45
C SER A 97 -39.55 -28.42 41.78
N ALA A 98 -40.42 -27.84 40.93
CA ALA A 98 -40.74 -27.81 39.48
C ALA A 98 -41.73 -26.62 39.25
N PRO A 99 -42.57 -26.53 38.17
CA PRO A 99 -42.38 -26.59 36.72
C PRO A 99 -42.84 -25.28 36.00
N GLY A 100 -42.47 -25.10 34.72
CA GLY A 100 -43.30 -24.31 33.79
C GLY A 100 -42.60 -23.36 32.83
N ALA A 101 -42.99 -23.49 31.55
CA ALA A 101 -42.76 -22.60 30.41
C ALA A 101 -41.34 -22.58 29.83
N GLY A 102 -41.27 -23.01 28.57
CA GLY A 102 -40.04 -23.14 27.81
C GLY A 102 -39.52 -21.82 27.27
N SER A 103 -38.20 -21.72 27.30
CA SER A 103 -37.43 -21.16 26.19
C SER A 103 -36.07 -21.82 26.27
N SER A 104 -35.82 -22.74 25.35
CA SER A 104 -34.47 -23.22 25.09
C SER A 104 -33.70 -22.04 24.50
N VAL A 105 -33.01 -21.28 25.34
CA VAL A 105 -31.98 -20.34 24.88
C VAL A 105 -30.80 -21.20 24.46
N VAL A 106 -30.75 -21.50 23.18
CA VAL A 106 -29.53 -21.98 22.54
C VAL A 106 -28.58 -20.78 22.56
N ILE A 107 -27.65 -20.76 23.51
CA ILE A 107 -26.48 -19.89 23.40
C ILE A 107 -25.66 -20.51 22.28
N ALA A 108 -25.88 -20.02 21.06
CA ALA A 108 -24.90 -20.20 20.01
C ALA A 108 -23.64 -19.48 20.51
N ALA A 109 -22.59 -20.24 20.80
CA ALA A 109 -21.26 -19.68 20.84
C ALA A 109 -21.06 -19.04 19.45
N GLU A 110 -20.91 -17.72 19.41
CA GLU A 110 -20.41 -17.06 18.22
C GLU A 110 -19.05 -17.68 17.93
N ASP A 111 -18.97 -18.36 16.79
CA ASP A 111 -17.76 -18.95 16.27
C ASP A 111 -16.83 -17.76 15.96
N GLU A 112 -15.81 -17.51 16.80
CA GLU A 112 -14.82 -16.43 16.64
C GLU A 112 -13.93 -16.58 15.39
N ASN A 113 -14.38 -17.34 14.38
CA ASN A 113 -13.58 -17.70 13.21
C ASN A 113 -14.35 -17.64 11.87
N SER A 114 -15.48 -16.93 11.79
CA SER A 114 -16.03 -16.58 10.48
C SER A 114 -15.15 -15.49 9.83
N PRO A 115 -14.59 -15.70 8.62
CA PRO A 115 -13.88 -14.64 7.91
C PRO A 115 -14.82 -13.44 7.79
N GLU A 116 -14.36 -12.25 8.21
CA GLU A 116 -15.10 -11.02 7.98
C GLU A 116 -15.39 -10.93 6.47
N GLU A 117 -16.66 -10.91 6.08
CA GLU A 117 -17.04 -10.98 4.67
C GLU A 117 -16.46 -9.77 3.93
N ALA A 118 -15.69 -10.02 2.88
CA ALA A 118 -14.98 -8.96 2.18
C ALA A 118 -15.94 -7.92 1.60
N MET A 119 -15.58 -6.66 1.76
CA MET A 119 -16.41 -5.51 1.38
C MET A 119 -16.61 -5.38 -0.14
N PHE A 120 -15.70 -5.98 -0.90
CA PHE A 120 -15.80 -6.14 -2.36
C PHE A 120 -15.47 -7.60 -2.72
N PRO A 121 -16.05 -8.14 -3.80
CA PRO A 121 -15.70 -9.48 -4.27
C PRO A 121 -14.27 -9.55 -4.82
N ALA A 122 -13.75 -8.46 -5.37
CA ALA A 122 -12.39 -8.36 -5.87
C ALA A 122 -11.91 -6.91 -5.99
N MET A 123 -10.59 -6.73 -6.06
CA MET A 123 -9.94 -5.46 -6.36
C MET A 123 -8.97 -5.59 -7.54
N PHE A 124 -9.15 -4.77 -8.57
CA PHE A 124 -8.28 -4.72 -9.74
C PHE A 124 -7.50 -3.41 -9.75
N VAL A 125 -6.18 -3.51 -9.78
CA VAL A 125 -5.28 -2.37 -9.61
C VAL A 125 -4.58 -2.04 -10.93
N PHE A 126 -4.63 -0.78 -11.32
CA PHE A 126 -3.93 -0.22 -12.48
C PHE A 126 -3.08 0.94 -11.98
N GLY A 127 -1.81 1.00 -12.35
CA GLY A 127 -0.93 1.92 -11.68
C GLY A 127 0.50 1.99 -12.17
N ASP A 128 1.30 2.79 -11.48
CA ASP A 128 2.74 2.82 -11.60
C ASP A 128 3.44 2.15 -10.39
N SER A 129 4.70 2.51 -10.13
CA SER A 129 5.51 1.94 -9.06
C SER A 129 4.93 2.14 -7.66
N LEU A 130 4.06 3.14 -7.46
CA LEU A 130 3.43 3.39 -6.16
C LEU A 130 2.48 2.27 -5.72
N VAL A 131 2.03 1.45 -6.67
CA VAL A 131 1.10 0.34 -6.43
C VAL A 131 1.52 -0.94 -7.16
N ASP A 132 2.70 -1.00 -7.78
CA ASP A 132 3.28 -2.24 -8.33
C ASP A 132 3.71 -3.16 -7.20
N ASN A 133 3.30 -4.43 -7.28
CA ASN A 133 3.61 -5.46 -6.31
C ASN A 133 4.58 -6.53 -6.84
N GLY A 134 5.04 -6.43 -8.10
CA GLY A 134 6.00 -7.37 -8.68
C GLY A 134 5.94 -7.57 -10.19
N ASN A 135 5.11 -6.84 -10.93
CA ASN A 135 5.02 -7.00 -12.39
C ASN A 135 6.35 -6.72 -13.07
N ASN A 136 7.06 -5.67 -12.64
CA ASN A 136 8.34 -5.29 -13.22
C ASN A 136 9.47 -6.31 -12.99
N ASN A 137 9.31 -7.27 -12.07
CA ASN A 137 10.33 -8.29 -11.77
C ASN A 137 10.66 -9.16 -12.99
N ARG A 138 9.68 -9.33 -13.89
CA ARG A 138 9.78 -10.17 -15.09
C ARG A 138 9.93 -9.37 -16.39
N LEU A 139 10.05 -8.05 -16.30
CA LEU A 139 10.25 -7.16 -17.46
C LEU A 139 11.71 -6.76 -17.57
N ASN A 140 12.27 -6.66 -18.77
CA ASN A 140 13.62 -6.13 -18.99
C ASN A 140 13.65 -4.61 -18.74
N SER A 141 13.73 -4.23 -17.47
CA SER A 141 13.54 -2.88 -16.95
C SER A 141 14.61 -2.53 -15.92
N LEU A 142 15.02 -1.26 -15.91
CA LEU A 142 15.81 -0.65 -14.84
C LEU A 142 14.92 -0.29 -13.64
N ALA A 143 13.61 -0.12 -13.86
CA ALA A 143 12.65 0.14 -12.80
C ALA A 143 12.25 -1.18 -12.14
N ARG A 144 13.09 -1.69 -11.24
CA ARG A 144 12.87 -2.91 -10.44
C ARG A 144 13.20 -2.65 -8.97
N SER A 145 12.53 -3.38 -8.08
CA SER A 145 12.68 -3.33 -6.62
C SER A 145 12.63 -4.73 -5.99
N ASN A 146 12.93 -5.77 -6.77
CA ASN A 146 13.05 -7.16 -6.30
C ASN A 146 14.44 -7.50 -5.72
N TYR A 147 14.99 -6.58 -4.94
CA TYR A 147 16.27 -6.75 -4.24
C TYR A 147 16.25 -6.00 -2.91
N LEU A 148 17.02 -6.49 -1.94
CA LEU A 148 17.17 -5.81 -0.65
C LEU A 148 17.85 -4.44 -0.83
N PRO A 149 17.44 -3.42 -0.05
CA PRO A 149 16.55 -3.50 1.11
C PRO A 149 15.06 -3.26 0.82
N TYR A 150 14.59 -3.23 -0.44
CA TYR A 150 13.15 -3.18 -0.69
C TYR A 150 12.46 -4.40 -0.06
N GLY A 151 11.26 -4.19 0.49
CA GLY A 151 10.50 -5.24 1.19
C GLY A 151 11.10 -5.71 2.53
N ILE A 152 12.11 -5.03 3.09
CA ILE A 152 12.72 -5.40 4.38
C ILE A 152 11.71 -5.48 5.54
N ASP A 153 10.65 -4.70 5.48
CA ASP A 153 9.54 -4.66 6.44
C ASP A 153 8.25 -5.29 5.88
N PHE A 154 8.33 -5.95 4.72
CA PHE A 154 7.25 -6.81 4.21
C PHE A 154 7.29 -8.16 4.93
N ASP A 155 6.21 -8.92 4.88
CA ASP A 155 6.10 -10.21 5.58
C ASP A 155 7.22 -11.16 5.12
N GLY A 156 8.01 -11.65 6.08
CA GLY A 156 9.21 -12.48 5.83
C GLY A 156 10.48 -11.71 5.41
N GLY A 157 10.43 -10.38 5.35
CA GLY A 157 11.57 -9.50 5.03
C GLY A 157 12.14 -9.70 3.63
N GLN A 158 11.31 -10.13 2.68
CA GLN A 158 11.73 -10.46 1.31
C GLN A 158 11.33 -9.37 0.30
N PRO A 159 12.20 -9.10 -0.69
CA PRO A 159 11.88 -8.15 -1.75
C PRO A 159 10.87 -8.74 -2.74
N THR A 160 9.64 -8.24 -2.74
CA THR A 160 8.59 -8.72 -3.66
C THR A 160 8.52 -7.95 -4.99
N GLY A 161 9.22 -6.81 -5.11
CA GLY A 161 9.03 -5.87 -6.22
C GLY A 161 8.09 -4.70 -5.91
N ARG A 162 7.70 -4.54 -4.64
CA ARG A 162 7.09 -3.31 -4.13
C ARG A 162 8.15 -2.24 -3.97
N PHE A 163 7.90 -1.05 -4.51
CA PHE A 163 8.80 0.11 -4.40
C PHE A 163 8.66 0.80 -3.05
N SER A 164 8.83 0.06 -1.96
CA SER A 164 8.78 0.55 -0.59
C SER A 164 9.61 -0.36 0.32
N ASN A 165 9.78 0.03 1.57
CA ASN A 165 10.29 -0.90 2.60
C ASN A 165 9.31 -2.03 2.91
N GLY A 166 8.02 -1.90 2.57
CA GLY A 166 7.04 -2.96 2.80
C GLY A 166 5.79 -2.79 1.93
N LYS A 167 4.63 -2.75 2.57
CA LYS A 167 3.31 -2.63 1.92
C LYS A 167 3.12 -1.28 1.22
N THR A 168 2.53 -1.34 0.04
CA THR A 168 2.02 -0.19 -0.74
C THR A 168 0.63 0.22 -0.27
N ILE A 169 0.10 1.32 -0.79
CA ILE A 169 -1.23 1.81 -0.43
C ILE A 169 -2.30 0.77 -0.76
N VAL A 170 -2.19 0.07 -1.90
CA VAL A 170 -3.20 -0.92 -2.33
C VAL A 170 -3.15 -2.21 -1.52
N ASP A 171 -2.00 -2.56 -0.94
CA ASP A 171 -1.91 -3.70 -0.01
C ASP A 171 -2.74 -3.42 1.24
N PHE A 172 -2.54 -2.23 1.85
CA PHE A 172 -3.33 -1.82 3.02
C PHE A 172 -4.81 -1.63 2.69
N ILE A 173 -5.16 -1.12 1.50
CA ILE A 173 -6.56 -1.06 1.07
C ILE A 173 -7.14 -2.49 0.97
N GLY A 174 -6.42 -3.45 0.38
CA GLY A 174 -6.84 -4.84 0.31
C GLY A 174 -7.17 -5.43 1.69
N GLU A 175 -6.26 -5.25 2.65
CA GLU A 175 -6.47 -5.68 4.05
C GLU A 175 -7.71 -5.03 4.68
N LEU A 176 -7.86 -3.71 4.56
CA LEU A 176 -8.99 -2.97 5.13
C LEU A 176 -10.35 -3.40 4.53
N LEU A 177 -10.33 -3.94 3.30
CA LEU A 177 -11.50 -4.45 2.61
C LEU A 177 -11.76 -5.96 2.85
N GLY A 178 -10.89 -6.65 3.60
CA GLY A 178 -10.99 -8.09 3.83
C GLY A 178 -10.62 -8.93 2.60
N LEU A 179 -9.82 -8.40 1.68
CA LEU A 179 -9.31 -9.13 0.51
C LEU A 179 -8.00 -9.84 0.86
N PRO A 180 -7.70 -10.99 0.21
CA PRO A 180 -6.36 -11.57 0.28
C PRO A 180 -5.35 -10.66 -0.42
N ASP A 181 -4.06 -10.98 -0.28
CA ASP A 181 -3.00 -10.35 -1.06
C ASP A 181 -3.31 -10.47 -2.56
N ILE A 182 -3.39 -9.31 -3.23
CA ILE A 182 -3.69 -9.25 -4.66
C ILE A 182 -2.44 -9.65 -5.44
N PRO A 183 -2.49 -10.66 -6.33
CA PRO A 183 -1.34 -11.11 -7.09
C PRO A 183 -0.95 -10.13 -8.20
N ALA A 184 0.33 -10.16 -8.61
CA ALA A 184 0.79 -9.42 -9.78
C ALA A 184 0.32 -10.12 -11.07
N PHE A 185 -0.07 -9.37 -12.10
CA PHE A 185 -0.44 -9.92 -13.40
C PHE A 185 0.63 -10.85 -13.99
N MET A 186 1.91 -10.52 -13.84
CA MET A 186 2.99 -11.37 -14.37
C MET A 186 3.12 -12.73 -13.66
N GLU A 187 2.57 -12.88 -12.46
CA GLU A 187 2.52 -14.17 -11.75
C GLU A 187 1.40 -15.06 -12.30
N THR A 188 0.30 -14.47 -12.79
CA THR A 188 -0.82 -15.25 -13.35
C THR A 188 -0.45 -15.95 -14.66
N MET A 189 0.59 -15.47 -15.36
CA MET A 189 1.07 -16.06 -16.62
C MET A 189 1.65 -17.47 -16.45
N ASP A 190 2.07 -17.85 -15.24
CA ASP A 190 2.57 -19.20 -14.94
C ASP A 190 1.44 -20.19 -14.59
N GLY A 191 0.21 -19.70 -14.41
CA GLY A 191 -0.96 -20.47 -13.96
C GLY A 191 -0.95 -20.78 -12.45
N GLY A 192 -2.10 -21.22 -11.93
CA GLY A 192 -2.24 -21.64 -10.52
C GLY A 192 -2.37 -20.50 -9.51
N VAL A 193 -2.49 -19.26 -9.98
CA VAL A 193 -2.76 -18.07 -9.17
C VAL A 193 -4.26 -17.78 -9.22
N ASP A 194 -4.88 -17.55 -8.05
CA ASP A 194 -6.29 -17.18 -8.00
C ASP A 194 -6.50 -15.72 -8.45
N VAL A 195 -7.20 -15.54 -9.56
CA VAL A 195 -7.55 -14.22 -10.13
C VAL A 195 -8.96 -13.75 -9.73
N LEU A 196 -9.73 -14.58 -9.01
CA LEU A 196 -11.13 -14.32 -8.63
C LEU A 196 -11.29 -13.33 -7.48
N ARG A 197 -10.18 -12.96 -6.82
CA ARG A 197 -10.16 -11.96 -5.75
C ARG A 197 -9.49 -10.65 -6.19
N GLY A 198 -9.06 -10.59 -7.45
CA GLY A 198 -8.43 -9.42 -8.02
C GLY A 198 -7.07 -9.73 -8.64
N VAL A 199 -6.55 -8.77 -9.38
CA VAL A 199 -5.21 -8.82 -9.99
C VAL A 199 -4.65 -7.39 -10.05
N ASN A 200 -3.36 -7.27 -9.81
CA ASN A 200 -2.63 -6.02 -9.93
C ASN A 200 -1.89 -5.96 -11.27
N TYR A 201 -2.28 -5.02 -12.13
CA TYR A 201 -1.68 -4.77 -13.45
C TYR A 201 -0.68 -3.61 -13.45
N ALA A 202 -0.46 -2.95 -12.31
CA ALA A 202 0.43 -1.81 -12.22
C ALA A 202 1.85 -2.15 -12.66
N SER A 203 2.57 -1.17 -13.20
CA SER A 203 3.93 -1.38 -13.70
C SER A 203 4.78 -0.15 -13.43
N ALA A 204 5.87 -0.33 -12.70
CA ALA A 204 6.83 0.74 -12.45
C ALA A 204 7.35 1.37 -13.75
N ALA A 205 7.61 2.68 -13.69
CA ALA A 205 7.88 3.57 -14.83
C ALA A 205 6.74 3.71 -15.85
N GLY A 206 5.64 2.96 -15.72
CA GLY A 206 4.45 3.12 -16.53
C GLY A 206 3.79 4.48 -16.33
N GLY A 207 3.20 5.01 -17.40
CA GLY A 207 2.41 6.24 -17.37
C GLY A 207 1.12 6.09 -18.16
N ILE A 208 0.36 7.17 -18.18
CA ILE A 208 -0.85 7.31 -18.99
C ILE A 208 -0.49 7.27 -20.47
N LEU A 209 0.62 7.93 -20.85
CA LEU A 209 1.09 7.96 -22.23
C LEU A 209 1.93 6.74 -22.58
N GLU A 210 1.85 6.33 -23.86
CA GLU A 210 2.54 5.16 -24.37
C GLU A 210 4.05 5.28 -24.27
N GLU A 211 4.63 6.46 -24.40
CA GLU A 211 6.08 6.67 -24.40
C GLU A 211 6.68 6.91 -23.01
N THR A 212 5.85 7.23 -22.01
CA THR A 212 6.30 7.54 -20.66
C THR A 212 7.18 6.42 -20.09
N GLY A 213 8.29 6.82 -19.44
CA GLY A 213 9.22 5.89 -18.79
C GLY A 213 10.00 4.96 -19.72
N ARG A 214 9.86 5.05 -21.06
CA ARG A 214 10.54 4.14 -22.01
C ARG A 214 12.06 4.09 -21.89
N HIS A 215 12.67 5.16 -21.37
CA HIS A 215 14.12 5.23 -21.17
C HIS A 215 14.62 4.29 -20.05
N LEU A 216 13.71 3.77 -19.23
CA LEU A 216 14.00 2.79 -18.18
C LEU A 216 13.79 1.33 -18.66
N GLY A 217 13.49 1.11 -19.92
CA GLY A 217 13.28 -0.23 -20.50
C GLY A 217 11.81 -0.63 -20.60
N GLU A 218 11.53 -1.93 -20.44
CA GLU A 218 10.17 -2.48 -20.52
C GLU A 218 9.30 -2.04 -19.34
N ARG A 219 8.03 -1.78 -19.63
CA ARG A 219 6.97 -1.35 -18.71
C ARG A 219 5.60 -1.42 -19.39
N PHE A 220 4.55 -1.58 -18.61
CA PHE A 220 3.18 -1.48 -19.09
C PHE A 220 2.65 -0.04 -18.94
N SER A 221 2.40 0.64 -20.06
CA SER A 221 1.59 1.87 -20.09
C SER A 221 0.17 1.56 -19.64
N MET A 222 -0.61 2.58 -19.25
CA MET A 222 -2.02 2.39 -18.84
C MET A 222 -2.80 1.51 -19.81
N ARG A 223 -2.68 1.78 -21.12
CA ARG A 223 -3.32 0.99 -22.17
C ARG A 223 -2.88 -0.47 -22.15
N ARG A 224 -1.58 -0.75 -22.04
CA ARG A 224 -1.06 -2.13 -21.93
C ARG A 224 -1.55 -2.83 -20.67
N GLN A 225 -1.78 -2.09 -19.58
CA GLN A 225 -2.38 -2.66 -18.36
C GLN A 225 -3.84 -3.06 -18.58
N VAL A 226 -4.62 -2.25 -19.30
CA VAL A 226 -5.99 -2.59 -19.72
C VAL A 226 -5.99 -3.80 -20.67
N GLU A 227 -5.05 -3.88 -21.62
CA GLU A 227 -4.88 -5.04 -22.51
C GLU A 227 -4.44 -6.30 -21.74
N ASN A 228 -3.68 -6.15 -20.66
CA ASN A 228 -3.31 -7.27 -19.78
C ASN A 228 -4.52 -7.78 -18.98
N PHE A 229 -5.42 -6.89 -18.56
CA PHE A 229 -6.69 -7.28 -17.94
C PHE A 229 -7.56 -8.15 -18.87
N ASP A 230 -7.54 -7.92 -20.19
CA ASP A 230 -8.27 -8.78 -21.13
C ASP A 230 -7.83 -10.25 -21.09
N LYS A 231 -6.56 -10.51 -20.74
CA LYS A 231 -6.01 -11.87 -20.68
C LYS A 231 -6.53 -12.65 -19.48
N THR A 232 -6.75 -11.99 -18.35
CA THR A 232 -7.27 -12.60 -17.11
C THR A 232 -8.80 -12.59 -17.08
N LEU A 233 -9.47 -11.69 -17.80
CA LEU A 233 -10.94 -11.63 -17.88
C LEU A 233 -11.56 -12.96 -18.32
N MET A 234 -10.93 -13.67 -19.26
CA MET A 234 -11.40 -14.99 -19.69
C MET A 234 -11.32 -16.03 -18.57
N GLU A 235 -10.28 -15.99 -17.76
CA GLU A 235 -10.10 -16.90 -16.62
C GLU A 235 -11.11 -16.59 -15.51
N ILE A 236 -11.27 -15.31 -15.17
CA ILE A 236 -12.31 -14.83 -14.26
C ILE A 236 -13.68 -15.32 -14.73
N SER A 237 -13.99 -15.13 -16.01
CA SER A 237 -15.29 -15.52 -16.58
C SER A 237 -15.58 -17.03 -16.49
N ARG A 238 -14.55 -17.87 -16.46
CA ARG A 238 -14.68 -19.33 -16.31
C ARG A 238 -14.75 -19.77 -14.85
N GLY A 239 -14.08 -19.04 -13.96
CA GLY A 239 -13.95 -19.40 -12.54
C GLY A 239 -15.08 -18.88 -11.66
N ILE A 240 -15.74 -17.78 -12.03
CA ILE A 240 -16.83 -17.24 -11.22
C ILE A 240 -18.12 -18.08 -11.35
N GLY A 241 -18.74 -18.41 -10.21
CA GLY A 241 -20.00 -19.16 -10.17
C GLY A 241 -21.27 -18.32 -10.38
N SER A 242 -21.13 -17.00 -10.51
CA SER A 242 -22.21 -16.02 -10.63
C SER A 242 -22.26 -15.39 -12.04
N SER A 243 -22.97 -14.26 -12.20
CA SER A 243 -22.89 -13.48 -13.44
C SER A 243 -21.59 -12.68 -13.47
N VAL A 244 -20.80 -12.80 -14.56
CA VAL A 244 -19.56 -12.03 -14.73
C VAL A 244 -19.87 -10.54 -14.66
N THR A 245 -20.95 -10.11 -15.30
CA THR A 245 -21.38 -8.71 -15.28
C THR A 245 -21.66 -8.22 -13.86
N GLU A 246 -22.32 -9.02 -13.03
CA GLU A 246 -22.63 -8.65 -11.63
C GLU A 246 -21.36 -8.62 -10.77
N TYR A 247 -20.49 -9.62 -10.92
CA TYR A 247 -19.21 -9.68 -10.25
C TYR A 247 -18.34 -8.46 -10.57
N MET A 248 -18.24 -8.08 -11.85
CA MET A 248 -17.47 -6.93 -12.31
C MET A 248 -18.06 -5.61 -11.81
N ALA A 249 -19.40 -5.47 -11.81
CA ALA A 249 -20.06 -4.28 -11.31
C ALA A 249 -19.86 -4.09 -9.79
N LYS A 250 -19.76 -5.18 -9.03
CA LYS A 250 -19.51 -5.16 -7.58
C LYS A 250 -18.04 -5.01 -7.21
N SER A 251 -17.11 -5.34 -8.11
CA SER A 251 -15.66 -5.29 -7.87
C SER A 251 -15.10 -3.87 -7.89
N LEU A 252 -14.02 -3.65 -7.14
CA LEU A 252 -13.32 -2.36 -7.06
C LEU A 252 -12.24 -2.25 -8.13
N VAL A 253 -12.18 -1.09 -8.80
CA VAL A 253 -11.04 -0.68 -9.64
C VAL A 253 -10.30 0.47 -8.98
N VAL A 254 -9.00 0.30 -8.76
CA VAL A 254 -8.10 1.36 -8.28
C VAL A 254 -7.15 1.76 -9.40
N VAL A 255 -7.09 3.05 -9.74
CA VAL A 255 -6.22 3.60 -10.78
C VAL A 255 -5.29 4.66 -10.19
N SER A 256 -3.98 4.44 -10.25
CA SER A 256 -2.94 5.35 -9.73
C SER A 256 -1.83 5.59 -10.76
N LEU A 257 -2.07 6.53 -11.69
CA LEU A 257 -1.17 6.87 -12.79
C LEU A 257 -1.13 8.39 -12.98
N GLY A 258 -0.01 8.87 -13.53
CA GLY A 258 0.21 10.28 -13.85
C GLY A 258 1.55 10.81 -13.33
N ASN A 259 2.08 10.24 -12.25
CA ASN A 259 3.35 10.70 -11.65
C ASN A 259 4.49 10.63 -12.69
N ASN A 260 4.63 9.47 -13.33
CA ASN A 260 5.66 9.20 -14.33
C ASN A 260 5.52 10.06 -15.60
N ASP A 261 4.31 10.47 -15.98
CA ASP A 261 4.11 11.35 -17.14
C ASP A 261 4.75 12.73 -16.92
N TYR A 262 4.93 13.14 -15.66
CA TYR A 262 5.74 14.29 -15.31
C TYR A 262 7.22 13.92 -15.14
N ILE A 263 7.55 13.10 -14.14
CA ILE A 263 8.96 12.90 -13.71
C ILE A 263 9.80 12.08 -14.71
N ASN A 264 9.16 11.21 -15.48
CA ASN A 264 9.79 10.30 -16.43
C ASN A 264 9.36 10.57 -17.89
N ASN A 265 8.82 11.78 -18.14
CA ASN A 265 8.49 12.27 -19.47
C ASN A 265 8.56 13.81 -19.56
N TYR A 266 7.56 14.57 -19.09
CA TYR A 266 7.47 16.02 -19.29
C TYR A 266 8.69 16.80 -18.73
N LEU A 267 9.20 16.39 -17.57
CA LEU A 267 10.34 17.00 -16.89
C LEU A 267 11.71 16.48 -17.37
N LYS A 268 11.73 15.70 -18.46
CA LYS A 268 12.96 15.14 -19.07
C LYS A 268 13.12 15.62 -20.53
N PRO A 269 13.30 16.94 -20.77
CA PRO A 269 13.36 17.52 -22.13
C PRO A 269 14.55 17.03 -22.97
N SER A 270 15.59 16.43 -22.35
CA SER A 270 16.70 15.80 -23.07
C SER A 270 16.35 14.43 -23.67
N LEU A 271 15.26 13.80 -23.22
CA LEU A 271 14.84 12.46 -23.62
C LEU A 271 13.49 12.46 -24.35
N PHE A 272 12.66 13.48 -24.11
CA PHE A 272 11.31 13.61 -24.64
C PHE A 272 11.06 15.02 -25.17
N LEU A 273 10.32 15.12 -26.27
CA LEU A 273 9.92 16.41 -26.86
C LEU A 273 8.66 17.01 -26.21
N THR A 274 8.09 16.33 -25.23
CA THR A 274 6.76 16.62 -24.68
C THR A 274 6.62 18.04 -24.17
N SER A 275 7.57 18.54 -23.38
CA SER A 275 7.55 19.92 -22.88
C SER A 275 7.86 20.97 -23.95
N SER A 276 8.40 20.57 -25.10
CA SER A 276 8.56 21.45 -26.27
C SER A 276 7.28 21.53 -27.11
N ILE A 277 6.41 20.52 -27.03
CA ILE A 277 5.15 20.44 -27.79
C ILE A 277 3.97 20.99 -26.97
N TYR A 278 3.93 20.68 -25.68
CA TYR A 278 2.82 21.02 -24.79
C TYR A 278 3.29 21.94 -23.66
N ASN A 279 2.50 22.98 -23.38
CA ASN A 279 2.63 23.73 -22.14
C ASN A 279 1.96 22.95 -20.98
N PRO A 280 2.18 23.32 -19.71
CA PRO A 280 1.62 22.59 -18.57
C PRO A 280 0.11 22.34 -18.64
N THR A 281 -0.64 23.36 -19.08
CA THR A 281 -2.09 23.28 -19.22
C THR A 281 -2.46 22.27 -20.29
N SER A 282 -1.97 22.39 -21.53
CA SER A 282 -2.32 21.47 -22.61
C SER A 282 -1.81 20.05 -22.40
N PHE A 283 -0.72 19.88 -21.64
CA PHE A 283 -0.23 18.57 -21.26
C PHE A 283 -1.18 17.85 -20.29
N ALA A 284 -1.66 18.53 -19.26
CA ALA A 284 -2.65 17.94 -18.35
C ALA A 284 -4.00 17.66 -19.06
N ASP A 285 -4.39 18.44 -20.08
CA ASP A 285 -5.54 18.10 -20.95
C ASP A 285 -5.29 16.80 -21.73
N LEU A 286 -4.08 16.63 -22.31
CA LEU A 286 -3.68 15.41 -23.02
C LEU A 286 -3.75 14.17 -22.10
N LEU A 287 -3.20 14.28 -20.88
CA LEU A 287 -3.20 13.20 -19.91
C LEU A 287 -4.63 12.80 -19.53
N VAL A 288 -5.48 13.76 -19.17
CA VAL A 288 -6.87 13.46 -18.79
C VAL A 288 -7.68 12.88 -19.95
N SER A 289 -7.43 13.32 -21.19
CA SER A 289 -8.07 12.73 -22.37
C SER A 289 -7.71 11.25 -22.54
N ASN A 290 -6.42 10.89 -22.46
CA ASN A 290 -5.97 9.49 -22.60
C ASN A 290 -6.42 8.63 -21.40
N PHE A 291 -6.37 9.19 -20.19
CA PHE A 291 -6.87 8.55 -18.98
C PHE A 291 -8.36 8.21 -19.11
N THR A 292 -9.17 9.17 -19.58
CA THR A 292 -10.61 8.98 -19.81
C THR A 292 -10.90 7.83 -20.76
N SER A 293 -10.18 7.74 -21.88
CA SER A 293 -10.37 6.66 -22.86
C SER A 293 -10.16 5.27 -22.25
N ASN A 294 -9.09 5.10 -21.45
CA ASN A 294 -8.81 3.83 -20.78
C ASN A 294 -9.84 3.50 -19.68
N LEU A 295 -10.31 4.50 -18.93
CA LEU A 295 -11.38 4.30 -17.94
C LEU A 295 -12.68 3.84 -18.59
N LEU A 296 -13.06 4.45 -19.72
CA LEU A 296 -14.26 4.06 -20.45
C LEU A 296 -14.15 2.65 -21.03
N GLU A 297 -12.95 2.21 -21.41
CA GLU A 297 -12.71 0.84 -21.81
C GLU A 297 -12.95 -0.15 -20.65
N LEU A 298 -12.43 0.16 -19.45
CA LEU A 298 -12.69 -0.65 -18.24
C LEU A 298 -14.18 -0.64 -17.87
N TYR A 299 -14.86 0.49 -17.98
CA TYR A 299 -16.31 0.58 -17.78
C TYR A 299 -17.08 -0.31 -18.78
N ASP A 300 -16.68 -0.31 -20.05
CA ASP A 300 -17.28 -1.14 -21.10
C ASP A 300 -17.02 -2.65 -20.87
N LYS A 301 -15.98 -3.01 -20.09
CA LYS A 301 -15.71 -4.37 -19.61
C LYS A 301 -16.54 -4.77 -18.36
N GLY A 302 -17.42 -3.89 -17.87
CA GLY A 302 -18.40 -4.21 -16.83
C GLY A 302 -18.12 -3.63 -15.45
N PHE A 303 -16.99 -2.94 -15.26
CA PHE A 303 -16.69 -2.28 -13.99
C PHE A 303 -17.60 -1.10 -13.72
N ARG A 304 -17.96 -0.89 -12.45
CA ARG A 304 -18.83 0.21 -12.01
C ARG A 304 -18.30 1.00 -10.82
N LYS A 305 -17.29 0.51 -10.09
CA LYS A 305 -16.76 1.16 -8.89
C LYS A 305 -15.29 1.51 -9.11
N PHE A 306 -15.01 2.80 -9.26
CA PHE A 306 -13.68 3.30 -9.62
C PHE A 306 -13.14 4.28 -8.59
N VAL A 307 -11.86 4.13 -8.27
CA VAL A 307 -11.09 5.07 -7.44
C VAL A 307 -9.91 5.56 -8.26
N LEU A 308 -9.88 6.85 -8.50
CA LEU A 308 -8.89 7.54 -9.32
C LEU A 308 -7.99 8.35 -8.39
N ALA A 309 -6.80 7.82 -8.09
CA ALA A 309 -5.85 8.47 -7.21
C ALA A 309 -5.18 9.64 -7.95
N GLY A 310 -5.18 10.82 -7.32
CA GLY A 310 -4.42 11.98 -7.79
C GLY A 310 -2.91 11.77 -7.68
N VAL A 311 -2.18 12.54 -8.47
CA VAL A 311 -0.71 12.65 -8.44
C VAL A 311 -0.27 13.32 -7.14
N GLY A 312 0.78 12.82 -6.50
CA GLY A 312 1.33 13.41 -5.27
C GLY A 312 2.03 14.76 -5.51
N PRO A 313 2.48 15.45 -4.45
CA PRO A 313 3.26 16.69 -4.57
C PRO A 313 4.67 16.41 -5.08
N LEU A 314 4.79 16.22 -6.40
CA LEU A 314 6.02 15.79 -7.07
C LEU A 314 7.21 16.73 -6.80
N GLY A 315 6.96 18.02 -6.61
CA GLY A 315 8.00 18.99 -6.29
C GLY A 315 8.62 18.80 -4.90
N CYS A 316 8.01 17.97 -4.05
CA CYS A 316 8.49 17.66 -2.71
C CYS A 316 9.21 16.30 -2.61
N ILE A 317 9.27 15.50 -3.67
CA ILE A 317 9.94 14.20 -3.62
C ILE A 317 11.47 14.38 -3.63
N PRO A 318 12.24 13.50 -2.97
CA PRO A 318 13.68 13.69 -2.83
C PRO A 318 14.45 13.89 -4.13
N ASP A 319 14.08 13.21 -5.23
CA ASP A 319 14.68 13.41 -6.56
C ASP A 319 14.53 14.87 -7.04
N GLN A 320 13.34 15.45 -6.95
CA GLN A 320 13.11 16.83 -7.38
C GLN A 320 13.81 17.83 -6.46
N LEU A 321 13.86 17.54 -5.16
CA LEU A 321 14.60 18.36 -4.20
C LEU A 321 16.11 18.38 -4.52
N ALA A 322 16.66 17.21 -4.83
CA ALA A 322 18.06 17.03 -5.18
C ALA A 322 18.41 17.68 -6.53
N ALA A 323 17.64 17.36 -7.58
CA ALA A 323 17.90 17.80 -8.95
C ALA A 323 17.85 19.32 -9.11
N ARG A 324 17.05 20.02 -8.29
CA ARG A 324 16.89 21.48 -8.36
C ARG A 324 17.58 22.23 -7.23
N ALA A 325 18.29 21.51 -6.35
CA ALA A 325 19.05 22.08 -5.26
C ALA A 325 18.25 23.04 -4.35
N VAL A 326 16.96 22.77 -4.15
CA VAL A 326 16.05 23.66 -3.38
C VAL A 326 16.46 23.77 -1.91
N PRO A 327 16.22 24.93 -1.27
CA PRO A 327 16.50 25.14 0.14
C PRO A 327 15.76 24.13 1.06
N PRO A 328 16.31 23.80 2.23
CA PRO A 328 15.61 22.97 3.21
C PRO A 328 14.24 23.56 3.58
N GLY A 329 13.21 22.70 3.61
CA GLY A 329 11.84 23.10 3.93
C GLY A 329 11.03 23.66 2.75
N GLU A 330 11.63 23.76 1.55
CA GLU A 330 10.92 24.20 0.35
C GLU A 330 10.71 23.04 -0.63
N CYS A 331 9.61 23.11 -1.38
CA CYS A 331 9.35 22.25 -2.54
C CYS A 331 9.56 23.01 -3.84
N VAL A 332 9.68 22.28 -4.94
CA VAL A 332 9.70 22.86 -6.28
C VAL A 332 8.29 23.25 -6.71
N GLU A 333 7.89 24.50 -6.44
CA GLU A 333 6.50 24.93 -6.64
C GLU A 333 6.01 24.76 -8.09
N SER A 334 6.81 25.15 -9.08
CA SER A 334 6.47 24.96 -10.50
C SER A 334 6.12 23.50 -10.88
N VAL A 335 6.66 22.51 -10.17
CA VAL A 335 6.36 21.08 -10.40
C VAL A 335 5.05 20.68 -9.71
N ASN A 336 4.80 21.23 -8.52
CA ASN A 336 3.53 21.03 -7.81
C ASN A 336 2.36 21.65 -8.57
N GLU A 337 2.50 22.88 -9.07
CA GLU A 337 1.49 23.54 -9.91
C GLU A 337 1.11 22.68 -11.13
N MET A 338 2.09 22.00 -11.74
CA MET A 338 1.86 21.07 -12.86
C MET A 338 1.05 19.84 -12.45
N ALA A 339 1.34 19.24 -11.29
CA ALA A 339 0.57 18.12 -10.75
C ALA A 339 -0.86 18.54 -10.38
N GLU A 340 -1.04 19.72 -9.78
CA GLU A 340 -2.35 20.26 -9.41
C GLU A 340 -3.23 20.52 -10.65
N LEU A 341 -2.65 20.99 -11.76
CA LEU A 341 -3.37 21.14 -13.02
C LEU A 341 -3.98 19.82 -13.53
N PHE A 342 -3.32 18.69 -13.34
CA PHE A 342 -3.86 17.37 -13.66
C PHE A 342 -4.90 16.92 -12.63
N ASN A 343 -4.60 17.04 -11.34
CA ASN A 343 -5.49 16.65 -10.25
C ASN A 343 -6.83 17.39 -10.28
N ASN A 344 -6.82 18.68 -10.55
CA ASN A 344 -8.03 19.48 -10.71
C ASN A 344 -8.91 18.98 -11.86
N ARG A 345 -8.30 18.63 -13.01
CA ARG A 345 -9.01 18.05 -14.14
C ARG A 345 -9.50 16.64 -13.87
N LEU A 346 -8.74 15.84 -13.11
CA LEU A 346 -9.13 14.50 -12.71
C LEU A 346 -10.36 14.54 -11.79
N LYS A 347 -10.38 15.48 -10.83
CA LYS A 347 -11.57 15.73 -10.00
C LYS A 347 -12.77 16.18 -10.84
N SER A 348 -12.59 17.11 -11.79
CA SER A 348 -13.66 17.48 -12.73
C SER A 348 -14.09 16.34 -13.66
N LEU A 349 -13.19 15.42 -14.00
CA LEU A 349 -13.54 14.22 -14.76
C LEU A 349 -14.45 13.31 -13.93
N VAL A 350 -14.19 13.13 -12.63
CA VAL A 350 -15.08 12.40 -11.73
C VAL A 350 -16.49 12.99 -11.73
N ASP A 351 -16.62 14.32 -11.62
CA ASP A 351 -17.93 14.99 -11.69
C ASP A 351 -18.63 14.71 -13.02
N ARG A 352 -17.91 14.79 -14.14
CA ARG A 352 -18.46 14.53 -15.47
C ARG A 352 -18.90 13.08 -15.64
N LEU A 353 -18.09 12.10 -15.23
CA LEU A 353 -18.43 10.68 -15.37
C LEU A 353 -19.62 10.31 -14.47
N ASN A 354 -19.68 10.84 -13.24
CA ASN A 354 -20.81 10.58 -12.34
C ASN A 354 -22.12 11.25 -12.79
N THR A 355 -22.07 12.23 -13.70
CA THR A 355 -23.27 12.94 -14.21
C THR A 355 -23.56 12.65 -15.69
N ASP A 356 -22.69 11.88 -16.35
CA ASP A 356 -22.82 11.54 -17.75
C ASP A 356 -24.00 10.57 -17.99
N ASN A 357 -24.67 10.71 -19.14
CA ASN A 357 -25.86 9.93 -19.46
C ASN A 357 -25.60 8.43 -19.62
N LYS A 358 -24.37 8.04 -19.98
CA LYS A 358 -23.96 6.63 -20.13
C LYS A 358 -23.53 6.09 -18.77
N THR A 359 -22.56 6.72 -18.13
CA THR A 359 -21.86 6.18 -16.95
C THR A 359 -22.50 6.56 -15.61
N GLY A 360 -23.12 7.73 -15.49
CA GLY A 360 -23.72 8.23 -14.24
C GLY A 360 -25.00 7.51 -13.80
N ARG A 361 -25.48 6.52 -14.56
CA ARG A 361 -26.68 5.74 -14.22
C ARG A 361 -26.39 4.54 -13.32
N ASP A 362 -25.22 3.93 -13.47
CA ASP A 362 -24.89 2.65 -12.86
C ASP A 362 -23.43 2.54 -12.38
N ALA A 363 -22.59 3.56 -12.58
CA ALA A 363 -21.23 3.61 -12.05
C ALA A 363 -21.02 4.75 -11.04
N ILE A 364 -20.03 4.56 -10.17
CA ILE A 364 -19.50 5.55 -9.24
C ILE A 364 -17.99 5.67 -9.43
N PHE A 365 -17.56 6.90 -9.70
CA PHE A 365 -16.16 7.30 -9.75
C PHE A 365 -15.85 8.15 -8.52
N VAL A 366 -14.72 7.87 -7.88
CA VAL A 366 -14.22 8.60 -6.72
C VAL A 366 -12.81 9.13 -7.03
N TYR A 367 -12.59 10.40 -6.74
CA TYR A 367 -11.27 11.02 -6.73
C TYR A 367 -10.62 10.80 -5.36
N GLY A 368 -9.47 10.12 -5.34
CA GLY A 368 -8.61 10.02 -4.16
C GLY A 368 -7.62 11.18 -4.14
N ASN A 369 -7.73 12.07 -3.16
CA ASN A 369 -6.90 13.27 -3.05
C ASN A 369 -5.54 12.97 -2.39
N THR A 370 -4.73 12.15 -3.04
CA THR A 370 -3.38 11.80 -2.57
C THR A 370 -2.51 13.04 -2.37
N TYR A 371 -2.66 14.06 -3.23
CA TYR A 371 -1.93 15.33 -3.12
C TYR A 371 -2.22 16.03 -1.79
N GLY A 372 -3.49 16.28 -1.49
CA GLY A 372 -3.88 16.97 -0.26
C GLY A 372 -3.47 16.20 1.00
N ALA A 373 -3.64 14.87 0.99
CA ALA A 373 -3.23 14.02 2.11
C ALA A 373 -1.69 14.04 2.32
N ALA A 374 -0.92 13.99 1.23
CA ALA A 374 0.54 14.07 1.29
C ALA A 374 1.02 15.44 1.76
N VAL A 375 0.45 16.54 1.26
CA VAL A 375 0.78 17.91 1.68
C VAL A 375 0.50 18.11 3.17
N ASP A 376 -0.63 17.60 3.67
CA ASP A 376 -0.96 17.65 5.10
C ASP A 376 0.08 16.90 5.96
N ILE A 377 0.50 15.70 5.53
CA ILE A 377 1.58 14.95 6.20
C ILE A 377 2.91 15.72 6.16
N LEU A 378 3.29 16.28 5.02
CA LEU A 378 4.55 17.01 4.87
C LEU A 378 4.57 18.32 5.69
N THR A 379 3.40 18.94 5.87
CA THR A 379 3.24 20.17 6.66
C THR A 379 3.18 19.88 8.17
N ASN A 380 2.56 18.78 8.56
CA ASN A 380 2.33 18.40 9.96
C ASN A 380 2.96 17.03 10.32
N PRO A 381 4.25 16.77 10.03
CA PRO A 381 4.79 15.41 10.05
C PRO A 381 4.76 14.75 11.42
N ILE A 382 4.95 15.53 12.49
CA ILE A 382 4.96 15.02 13.87
C ILE A 382 3.59 14.46 14.28
N ASP A 383 2.49 15.04 13.80
CA ASP A 383 1.12 14.56 14.08
C ASP A 383 0.87 13.16 13.50
N TYR A 384 1.67 12.79 12.50
CA TYR A 384 1.62 11.52 11.79
C TYR A 384 2.78 10.57 12.18
N GLY A 385 3.64 10.96 13.13
CA GLY A 385 4.78 10.15 13.57
C GLY A 385 6.02 10.22 12.68
N PHE A 386 6.07 11.16 11.73
CA PHE A 386 7.24 11.38 10.88
C PHE A 386 8.18 12.44 11.46
N GLU A 387 9.47 12.18 11.35
CA GLU A 387 10.55 13.11 11.72
C GLU A 387 11.30 13.61 10.48
N VAL A 388 11.26 12.84 9.39
CA VAL A 388 12.04 13.11 8.17
C VAL A 388 11.13 13.15 6.95
N THR A 389 11.00 14.35 6.37
CA THR A 389 10.11 14.64 5.23
C THR A 389 10.84 15.01 3.96
N ASP A 390 12.15 15.25 4.02
CA ASP A 390 12.90 15.86 2.91
C ASP A 390 13.84 14.88 2.20
N ARG A 391 13.97 13.64 2.66
CA ARG A 391 14.94 12.67 2.12
C ARG A 391 14.47 11.24 2.18
N GLY A 392 14.96 10.44 1.24
CA GLY A 392 14.78 8.99 1.24
C GLY A 392 15.53 8.33 2.40
N CYS A 393 14.89 7.36 3.06
CA CYS A 393 15.53 6.50 4.06
C CYS A 393 16.63 5.61 3.44
N CYS A 394 16.51 5.27 2.16
CA CYS A 394 17.51 4.58 1.36
C CYS A 394 17.73 5.32 0.03
N GLY A 395 18.95 5.81 -0.18
CA GLY A 395 19.32 6.54 -1.39
C GLY A 395 20.69 7.18 -1.24
N VAL A 396 21.23 7.70 -2.34
CA VAL A 396 22.56 8.32 -2.37
C VAL A 396 22.46 9.76 -2.87
N GLY A 397 23.39 10.59 -2.40
CA GLY A 397 23.49 11.99 -2.80
C GLY A 397 22.58 12.92 -2.00
N ARG A 398 22.39 14.14 -2.51
CA ARG A 398 21.54 15.14 -1.89
C ARG A 398 20.13 14.59 -1.66
N ASN A 399 19.60 14.78 -0.44
CA ASN A 399 18.28 14.29 -0.02
C ASN A 399 18.08 12.76 -0.20
N GLY A 400 19.14 11.96 -0.44
CA GLY A 400 18.97 10.57 -0.89
C GLY A 400 18.18 10.44 -2.20
N GLY A 401 18.18 11.51 -3.01
CA GLY A 401 17.34 11.67 -4.20
C GLY A 401 18.08 11.60 -5.53
N GLU A 402 19.41 11.73 -5.55
CA GLU A 402 20.17 11.71 -6.81
C GLU A 402 20.25 10.30 -7.41
N ILE A 403 20.36 9.29 -6.55
CA ILE A 403 20.33 7.88 -6.92
C ILE A 403 19.39 7.19 -5.94
N THR A 404 18.40 6.49 -6.50
CA THR A 404 17.46 5.67 -5.71
C THR A 404 18.17 4.57 -4.93
N CYS A 405 17.44 3.87 -4.07
CA CYS A 405 17.96 2.81 -3.24
C CYS A 405 18.70 1.74 -4.05
N LEU A 406 19.99 1.53 -3.73
CA LEU A 406 20.84 0.57 -4.42
C LEU A 406 20.76 -0.83 -3.78
N PRO A 407 21.03 -1.90 -4.54
CA PRO A 407 21.11 -3.24 -3.99
C PRO A 407 22.07 -3.31 -2.79
N LEU A 408 21.58 -3.92 -1.71
CA LEU A 408 22.31 -4.12 -0.45
C LEU A 408 22.75 -2.83 0.25
N ALA A 409 22.18 -1.67 -0.13
CA ALA A 409 22.37 -0.44 0.63
C ALA A 409 21.81 -0.61 2.05
N VAL A 410 22.48 -0.01 3.03
CA VAL A 410 22.00 0.02 4.42
C VAL A 410 20.98 1.15 4.54
N PRO A 411 19.69 0.86 4.79
CA PRO A 411 18.70 1.90 4.98
C PRO A 411 18.87 2.58 6.33
N CYS A 412 18.18 3.69 6.54
CA CYS A 412 18.09 4.35 7.84
C CYS A 412 17.53 3.41 8.95
N ALA A 413 17.88 3.69 10.21
CA ALA A 413 17.47 2.85 11.36
C ALA A 413 15.97 2.96 11.69
N PHE A 414 15.39 4.17 11.63
CA PHE A 414 13.98 4.46 11.96
C PHE A 414 13.16 4.73 10.69
N ARG A 415 12.84 3.66 9.97
CA ARG A 415 12.18 3.71 8.65
C ARG A 415 10.75 4.21 8.72
N ASP A 416 10.04 3.90 9.79
CA ASP A 416 8.68 4.33 10.09
C ASP A 416 8.55 5.84 10.35
N ARG A 417 9.66 6.51 10.69
CA ARG A 417 9.72 7.97 10.88
C ARG A 417 10.07 8.76 9.63
N HIS A 418 10.28 8.08 8.50
CA HIS A 418 10.54 8.71 7.21
C HIS A 418 9.28 8.68 6.34
N VAL A 419 8.98 9.81 5.70
CA VAL A 419 7.93 9.87 4.66
C VAL A 419 8.37 9.07 3.43
N PHE A 420 9.62 9.29 2.99
CA PHE A 420 10.15 8.70 1.77
C PHE A 420 11.05 7.50 2.04
N TRP A 421 10.78 6.40 1.34
CA TRP A 421 11.65 5.24 1.33
C TRP A 421 12.90 5.48 0.48
N ASP A 422 12.73 5.99 -0.73
CA ASP A 422 13.82 6.27 -1.66
C ASP A 422 13.66 7.64 -2.35
N ALA A 423 14.32 7.83 -3.49
CA ALA A 423 14.29 9.08 -4.26
C ALA A 423 12.89 9.52 -4.71
N PHE A 424 11.93 8.59 -4.81
CA PHE A 424 10.60 8.82 -5.37
C PHE A 424 9.47 8.30 -4.48
N HIS A 425 9.69 7.17 -3.82
CA HIS A 425 8.62 6.36 -3.27
C HIS A 425 8.46 6.54 -1.76
N PRO A 426 7.22 6.46 -1.24
CA PRO A 426 6.95 6.55 0.18
C PRO A 426 7.30 5.27 0.94
N THR A 427 7.48 5.41 2.26
CA THR A 427 7.56 4.26 3.17
C THR A 427 6.20 3.59 3.37
N GLN A 428 6.19 2.36 3.88
CA GLN A 428 4.93 1.70 4.23
C GLN A 428 4.15 2.46 5.32
N ALA A 429 4.83 3.20 6.20
CA ALA A 429 4.20 3.99 7.26
C ALA A 429 3.36 5.11 6.65
N PHE A 430 3.89 5.79 5.64
CA PHE A 430 3.14 6.75 4.85
C PHE A 430 1.99 6.08 4.10
N ASN A 431 2.25 4.95 3.45
CA ASN A 431 1.22 4.22 2.67
C ASN A 431 0.02 3.81 3.53
N LEU A 432 0.25 3.37 4.77
CA LEU A 432 -0.82 3.04 5.71
C LEU A 432 -1.73 4.24 5.98
N ILE A 433 -1.16 5.41 6.25
CA ILE A 433 -1.94 6.61 6.55
C ILE A 433 -2.78 7.03 5.33
N ILE A 434 -2.20 7.01 4.13
CA ILE A 434 -2.95 7.30 2.90
C ILE A 434 -4.08 6.28 2.67
N ALA A 435 -3.83 4.99 2.90
CA ALA A 435 -4.84 3.95 2.79
C ALA A 435 -6.00 4.16 3.78
N LEU A 436 -5.70 4.50 5.04
CA LEU A 436 -6.73 4.80 6.05
C LEU A 436 -7.58 6.03 5.68
N ARG A 437 -6.95 7.07 5.12
CA ARG A 437 -7.66 8.27 4.61
C ARG A 437 -8.52 7.94 3.39
N ALA A 438 -8.04 7.10 2.48
CA ALA A 438 -8.86 6.63 1.36
C ALA A 438 -10.05 5.78 1.83
N PHE A 439 -9.83 4.95 2.85
CA PHE A 439 -10.81 4.02 3.36
C PHE A 439 -11.98 4.70 4.07
N ASN A 440 -11.70 5.54 5.07
CA ASN A 440 -12.72 6.18 5.90
C ASN A 440 -12.47 7.68 6.16
N GLY A 441 -11.62 8.32 5.36
CA GLY A 441 -11.37 9.76 5.44
C GLY A 441 -12.56 10.58 5.01
N SER A 442 -12.41 11.91 5.11
CA SER A 442 -13.48 12.85 4.80
C SER A 442 -13.59 13.10 3.30
N LYS A 443 -14.53 13.97 2.89
CA LYS A 443 -14.67 14.39 1.49
C LYS A 443 -13.45 15.13 0.93
N SER A 444 -12.56 15.63 1.80
CA SER A 444 -11.28 16.21 1.38
C SER A 444 -10.25 15.15 0.95
N ASP A 445 -10.40 13.92 1.46
CA ASP A 445 -9.51 12.79 1.19
C ASP A 445 -10.01 11.96 0.01
N CYS A 446 -11.32 11.72 -0.04
CA CYS A 446 -11.98 11.02 -1.14
C CYS A 446 -13.30 11.69 -1.51
N TYR A 447 -13.50 11.95 -2.79
CA TYR A 447 -14.65 12.70 -3.28
C TYR A 447 -15.36 11.94 -4.42
N PRO A 448 -16.70 11.77 -4.41
CA PRO A 448 -17.65 12.35 -3.45
C PRO A 448 -17.83 11.56 -2.15
N ILE A 449 -17.36 10.31 -2.11
CA ILE A 449 -17.46 9.36 -1.00
C ILE A 449 -16.14 8.60 -0.81
N ASN A 450 -15.92 8.01 0.37
CA ASN A 450 -14.76 7.16 0.63
C ASN A 450 -15.02 5.67 0.30
N LEU A 451 -13.98 4.82 0.40
CA LEU A 451 -14.10 3.39 0.02
C LEU A 451 -15.13 2.65 0.89
N LEU A 452 -15.16 2.93 2.20
CA LEU A 452 -16.12 2.30 3.10
C LEU A 452 -17.57 2.64 2.68
N GLN A 453 -17.84 3.89 2.34
CA GLN A 453 -19.14 4.30 1.80
C GLN A 453 -19.45 3.65 0.45
N MET A 454 -18.46 3.55 -0.45
CA MET A 454 -18.61 2.92 -1.77
C MET A 454 -18.90 1.41 -1.67
N SER A 455 -18.35 0.73 -0.67
CA SER A 455 -18.59 -0.70 -0.45
C SER A 455 -20.06 -1.03 -0.16
N ARG A 456 -20.81 -0.06 0.37
CA ARG A 456 -22.22 -0.20 0.77
C ARG A 456 -23.22 0.11 -0.35
N LEU A 457 -22.74 0.52 -1.53
CA LEU A 457 -23.53 0.68 -2.76
C LEU A 457 -23.68 -0.65 -3.50
#